data_AF-A0A838H678-F1
#
_entry.id   AF-A0A838H678-F1
#
_cell.length_a   1.000
_cell.length_b   1.000
_cell.length_c   1.000
_cell.angle_alpha   90.00
_cell.angle_beta   90.00
_cell.angle_gamma   90.00
#
_symmetry.space_group_name_H-M   'P 1'
#
loop_
_entity.id
_entity.type
_entity.pdbx_description
1 polymer ?
#
loop_
_entity_poly.entity_id
_entity_poly.type
_entity_poly.pdbx_seq_one_letter_code
_entity_poly.pdbx_strand_id
1 'polypeptide(L)'
;ATPGTDRTNDTHDRVRRDKISKAGTVTLRVAGQLRHIGIGRTYAGTYVILLIQDLEVRVVHAATGELLRDLTIDTRRDYQPTGRPPGPATTNK
;
A
#
# COMPACT_ATOMS: atom_id res chain seq x y z
N ALA A 1 -9.21 16.50 34.05
CA ALA A 1 -8.00 16.58 33.20
C ALA A 1 -8.37 16.14 31.79
N THR A 2 -8.24 17.00 30.79
CA THR A 2 -8.42 16.64 29.38
C THR A 2 -7.07 16.16 28.89
N PRO A 3 -6.91 14.91 28.40
CA PRO A 3 -5.62 14.48 27.90
C PRO A 3 -5.34 15.21 26.58
N GLY A 4 -4.53 16.27 26.64
CA GLY A 4 -3.84 16.81 25.49
C GLY A 4 -2.84 15.76 25.03
N THR A 5 -3.25 14.90 24.10
CA THR A 5 -2.32 13.97 23.46
C THR A 5 -1.91 14.60 22.14
N ASP A 6 -0.88 15.44 22.20
CA ASP A 6 -0.17 15.83 20.99
C ASP A 6 0.55 14.59 20.45
N ARG A 7 -0.16 13.80 19.63
CA ARG A 7 0.34 12.59 18.96
C ARG A 7 1.03 12.91 17.64
N THR A 8 1.40 14.17 17.41
CA THR A 8 2.03 14.59 16.16
C THR A 8 3.39 13.89 15.93
N ASN A 9 3.97 13.31 16.98
CA ASN A 9 5.21 12.52 16.96
C ASN A 9 5.00 11.01 17.20
N ASP A 10 3.76 10.52 17.22
CA ASP A 10 3.50 9.08 17.28
C ASP A 10 3.77 8.53 15.88
N THR A 11 4.96 7.97 15.63
CA THR A 11 5.28 7.32 14.35
C THR A 11 4.31 6.15 14.18
N HIS A 12 3.43 6.24 13.19
CA HIS A 12 2.41 5.22 12.95
C HIS A 12 3.02 4.02 12.21
N ASP A 13 3.85 3.26 12.92
CA ASP A 13 4.47 2.04 12.40
C ASP A 13 3.49 0.86 12.49
N ARG A 14 3.18 0.25 11.34
CA ARG A 14 2.26 -0.90 11.25
C ARG A 14 2.78 -1.94 10.29
N VAL A 15 2.74 -3.19 10.72
CA VAL A 15 2.93 -4.37 9.85
C VAL A 15 1.59 -5.05 9.65
N ARG A 16 1.17 -5.24 8.41
CA ARG A 16 -0.10 -5.90 8.08
C ARG A 16 0.12 -7.02 7.07
N ARG A 17 -0.50 -8.18 7.33
CA ARG A 17 -0.62 -9.25 6.34
C ARG A 17 -1.90 -9.04 5.54
N ASP A 18 -1.80 -9.08 4.23
CA ASP A 18 -2.95 -8.90 3.33
C ASP A 18 -2.86 -9.85 2.14
N LYS A 19 -3.95 -9.94 1.38
CA LYS A 19 -4.00 -10.63 0.09
C LYS A 19 -4.40 -9.62 -0.98
N ILE A 20 -3.62 -9.53 -2.04
CA ILE A 20 -3.92 -8.64 -3.15
C ILE A 20 -5.27 -9.06 -3.77
N SER A 21 -6.17 -8.10 -3.92
CA SER A 21 -7.50 -8.32 -4.49
C SER A 21 -7.42 -8.76 -5.96
N LYS A 22 -8.55 -9.26 -6.51
CA LYS A 22 -8.65 -9.55 -7.95
C LYS A 22 -8.40 -8.33 -8.84
N ALA A 23 -8.63 -7.12 -8.32
CA ALA A 23 -8.35 -5.88 -9.04
C ALA A 23 -6.86 -5.51 -9.04
N GLY A 24 -6.00 -6.25 -8.32
CA GLY A 24 -4.59 -5.94 -8.18
C GLY A 24 -4.32 -4.84 -7.16
N THR A 25 -5.16 -4.74 -6.12
CA THR A 25 -5.07 -3.69 -5.10
C THR A 25 -5.06 -4.25 -3.68
N VAL A 26 -4.47 -3.49 -2.77
CA VAL A 26 -4.68 -3.61 -1.31
C VAL A 26 -5.31 -2.32 -0.79
N THR A 27 -5.95 -2.38 0.38
CA THR A 27 -6.64 -1.21 0.95
C THR A 27 -6.13 -0.91 2.35
N LEU A 28 -5.68 0.32 2.56
CA LEU A 28 -5.20 0.83 3.85
C LEU A 28 -6.10 1.95 4.35
N ARG A 29 -6.40 1.99 5.65
CA ARG A 29 -7.10 3.13 6.26
C ARG A 29 -6.06 4.13 6.77
N VAL A 30 -6.08 5.34 6.22
CA VAL A 30 -5.17 6.45 6.54
C VAL A 30 -6.00 7.68 6.86
N ALA A 31 -5.75 8.32 8.01
CA ALA A 31 -6.53 9.47 8.50
C ALA A 31 -8.06 9.24 8.45
N GLY A 32 -8.51 8.04 8.84
CA GLY A 32 -9.94 7.68 8.86
C GLY A 32 -10.55 7.30 7.50
N GLN A 33 -9.84 7.49 6.38
CA GLN A 33 -10.33 7.20 5.04
C GLN A 33 -9.67 5.96 4.44
N LEU A 34 -10.41 5.20 3.63
CA LEU A 34 -9.87 4.04 2.90
C LEU A 34 -9.10 4.51 1.67
N ARG A 35 -7.89 4.00 1.50
CA ARG A 35 -7.00 4.28 0.36
C ARG A 35 -6.70 2.97 -0.35
N HIS A 36 -6.98 2.93 -1.64
CA HIS A 36 -6.68 1.82 -2.52
C HIS A 36 -5.28 1.99 -3.08
N ILE A 37 -4.43 0.98 -2.92
CA ILE A 37 -3.07 0.97 -3.44
C ILE A 37 -3.01 -0.02 -4.59
N GLY A 38 -2.79 0.49 -5.81
CA GLY A 38 -2.58 -0.31 -6.99
C GLY A 38 -1.19 -0.95 -7.00
N ILE A 39 -1.15 -2.27 -7.11
CA ILE A 39 0.08 -3.07 -7.27
C ILE A 39 0.12 -3.66 -8.69
N GLY A 40 -1.04 -4.05 -9.21
CA GLY A 40 -1.22 -4.58 -10.56
C GLY A 40 -1.90 -5.95 -10.56
N ARG A 41 -2.70 -6.21 -11.61
CA ARG A 41 -3.50 -7.45 -11.71
C ARG A 41 -2.65 -8.71 -11.83
N THR A 42 -1.40 -8.60 -12.30
CA THR A 42 -0.44 -9.71 -12.37
C THR A 42 -0.19 -10.34 -10.99
N TYR A 43 -0.31 -9.56 -9.92
CA TYR A 43 -0.10 -10.02 -8.53
C TYR A 43 -1.42 -10.34 -7.81
N ALA A 44 -2.54 -10.46 -8.53
CA ALA A 44 -3.83 -10.78 -7.92
C ALA A 44 -3.78 -12.12 -7.17
N GLY A 45 -4.28 -12.13 -5.94
CA GLY A 45 -4.26 -13.32 -5.09
C GLY A 45 -2.95 -13.59 -4.36
N THR A 46 -1.89 -12.81 -4.63
CA THR A 46 -0.62 -12.91 -3.91
C THR A 46 -0.79 -12.46 -2.45
N TYR A 47 -0.21 -13.22 -1.52
CA TYR A 47 -0.12 -12.85 -0.11
C TYR A 47 1.06 -11.88 0.10
N VAL A 48 0.81 -10.81 0.83
CA VAL A 48 1.77 -9.73 1.03
C VAL A 48 1.88 -9.31 2.49
N ILE A 49 3.02 -8.72 2.81
CA ILE A 49 3.27 -7.97 4.03
C ILE A 49 3.36 -6.50 3.64
N LEU A 50 2.51 -5.67 4.24
CA LEU A 50 2.60 -4.22 4.15
C LEU A 50 3.41 -3.73 5.35
N LEU A 51 4.50 -3.03 5.06
CA LEU A 51 5.27 -2.26 6.02
C LEU A 51 4.85 -0.80 5.86
N ILE A 52 4.29 -0.23 6.91
CA ILE A 52 3.71 1.11 6.88
C ILE A 52 4.40 1.94 7.95
N GLN A 53 4.92 3.09 7.56
CA GLN A 53 5.48 4.09 8.44
C GLN A 53 4.86 5.44 8.04
N ASP A 54 3.89 5.88 8.84
CA ASP A 54 3.07 7.05 8.54
C ASP A 54 2.37 6.96 7.16
N LEU A 55 2.88 7.68 6.16
CA LEU A 55 2.39 7.66 4.78
C LEU A 55 3.26 6.82 3.84
N GLU A 56 4.43 6.38 4.29
CA GLU A 56 5.31 5.51 3.53
C GLU A 56 4.82 4.07 3.64
N VAL A 57 4.66 3.41 2.49
CA VAL A 57 4.14 2.04 2.40
C VAL A 57 5.00 1.23 1.46
N ARG A 58 5.55 0.13 1.99
CA ARG A 58 6.18 -0.93 1.21
C ARG A 58 5.32 -2.16 1.20
N VAL A 59 5.10 -2.72 0.01
CA VAL A 59 4.36 -3.97 -0.18
C VAL A 59 5.33 -5.06 -0.61
N VAL A 60 5.45 -6.09 0.21
CA VAL A 60 6.44 -7.16 0.07
C VAL A 60 5.71 -8.49 -0.11
N HIS A 61 6.16 -9.32 -1.05
CA HIS A 61 5.65 -10.68 -1.22
C HIS A 61 5.92 -11.51 0.04
N ALA A 62 4.88 -12.08 0.65
CA ALA A 62 4.99 -12.68 1.98
C ALA A 62 5.90 -13.91 2.05
N ALA A 63 5.96 -14.71 0.97
CA ALA A 63 6.78 -15.93 0.94
C ALA A 63 8.24 -15.70 0.52
N THR A 64 8.50 -14.77 -0.41
CA THR A 64 9.83 -14.58 -1.02
C THR A 64 10.57 -13.39 -0.45
N GLY A 65 9.89 -12.44 0.21
CA GLY A 65 10.49 -11.18 0.63
C GLY A 65 10.71 -10.17 -0.50
N GLU A 66 10.23 -10.46 -1.71
CA GLU A 66 10.38 -9.56 -2.86
C GLU A 66 9.57 -8.26 -2.68
N LEU A 67 10.19 -7.10 -2.91
CA LEU A 67 9.51 -5.81 -2.89
C LEU A 67 8.68 -5.63 -4.17
N LEU A 68 7.35 -5.62 -4.03
CA LEU A 68 6.41 -5.45 -5.15
C LEU A 68 6.07 -3.99 -5.42
N ARG A 69 6.06 -3.16 -4.37
CA ARG A 69 5.73 -1.73 -4.46
C ARG A 69 6.33 -0.94 -3.30
N ASP A 70 6.82 0.25 -3.60
CA ASP A 70 7.17 1.29 -2.64
C ASP A 70 6.45 2.58 -3.05
N LEU A 71 5.77 3.25 -2.11
CA LEU A 71 5.08 4.52 -2.36
C LEU A 71 4.88 5.34 -1.08
N THR A 72 4.74 6.65 -1.25
CA THR A 72 4.11 7.53 -0.26
C THR A 72 2.63 7.74 -0.63
N ILE A 73 1.74 7.62 0.35
CA ILE A 73 0.29 7.81 0.16
C ILE A 73 -0.02 9.30 -0.06
N ASP A 74 -0.57 9.65 -1.24
CA ASP A 74 -1.21 10.96 -1.45
C ASP A 74 -2.58 10.95 -0.79
N THR A 75 -2.71 11.60 0.36
CA THR A 75 -3.95 11.67 1.15
C THR A 75 -5.08 12.43 0.44
N ARG A 76 -4.82 13.10 -0.69
CA ARG A 76 -5.85 13.75 -1.50
C ARG A 76 -6.51 12.79 -2.49
N ARG A 77 -6.04 11.55 -2.58
CA ARG A 77 -6.50 10.55 -3.56
C ARG A 77 -6.97 9.28 -2.88
N ASP A 78 -8.16 8.82 -3.24
CA ASP A 78 -8.66 7.52 -2.79
C ASP A 78 -7.93 6.36 -3.46
N TYR A 79 -7.42 6.56 -4.67
CA TYR A 79 -6.69 5.56 -5.44
C TYR A 79 -5.25 6.00 -5.71
N GLN A 80 -4.30 5.16 -5.32
CA GLN A 80 -2.88 5.29 -5.59
C GLN A 80 -2.54 4.40 -6.79
N PRO A 81 -2.16 4.97 -7.95
CA PRO A 81 -1.86 4.19 -9.13
C PRO A 81 -0.59 3.35 -8.95
N THR A 82 -0.43 2.34 -9.82
CA THR A 82 0.72 1.42 -9.82
C THR A 82 2.05 2.11 -10.13
N GLY A 83 2.04 3.40 -10.52
CA GLY A 83 3.24 4.15 -10.93
C GLY A 83 3.83 3.72 -12.28
N ARG A 84 3.30 2.67 -12.92
CA ARG A 84 3.67 2.30 -14.28
C ARG A 84 3.00 3.26 -15.27
N PRO A 85 3.71 3.77 -16.29
CA PRO A 85 3.08 4.59 -17.32
C PRO A 85 1.91 3.83 -17.98
N PRO A 86 0.83 4.53 -18.37
CA PRO A 86 -0.24 3.93 -19.15
C PRO A 86 0.34 3.43 -20.48
N GLY A 87 0.25 2.13 -20.73
CA GLY A 87 0.77 1.52 -21.95
C GLY A 87 0.61 0.01 -21.95
N PRO A 88 0.59 -0.64 -23.13
CA PRO A 88 0.51 -2.09 -23.22
C PRO A 88 1.66 -2.71 -22.43
N ALA A 89 1.38 -3.75 -21.65
CA ALA A 89 2.44 -4.54 -21.02
C ALA A 89 3.35 -5.05 -22.14
N THR A 90 4.65 -4.76 -22.07
CA THR A 90 5.63 -5.31 -23.01
C THR A 90 5.66 -6.82 -22.79
N THR A 91 4.92 -7.56 -23.61
CA THR A 91 5.06 -9.01 -23.73
C THR A 91 6.39 -9.24 -24.43
N ASN A 92 7.44 -9.54 -23.68
CA ASN A 92 8.65 -10.06 -24.30
C ASN A 92 8.34 -11.49 -24.76
N LYS A 93 8.44 -11.72 -26.07
CA LYS A 93 8.19 -12.99 -26.74
C LYS A 93 9.45 -13.86 -26.70
#